data_AF-A0AAD5JII5-F1
#
_entry.id   AF-A0AAD5JII5-F1
#
_cell.length_a   1.000
_cell.length_b   1.000
_cell.length_c   1.000
_cell.angle_alpha   90.00
_cell.angle_beta   90.00
_cell.angle_gamma   90.00
#
_symmetry.space_group_name_H-M   'P 1'
#
loop_
_entity.id
_entity.type
_entity.pdbx_description
1 polymer ?
#
loop_
_entity_poly.entity_id
_entity_poly.type
_entity_poly.pdbx_seq_one_letter_code
_entity_poly.pdbx_strand_id
1 'polypeptide(L)'
;MERGLRQGDPLSPFLFNIVVEALNCLFKKASAMNLVRGAIFGQREVHASHLQFADDTILFLHPTMEFLLNSRRILLCFRFEVKLSQDVPCESW
;
A
#
# COMPACT_ATOMS: atom_id res chain seq x y z
N MET A 1 -4.73 7.16 -24.64
CA MET A 1 -5.41 6.79 -23.39
C MET A 1 -4.49 7.14 -22.23
N GLU A 2 -4.75 8.25 -21.54
CA GLU A 2 -4.02 8.61 -20.33
C GLU A 2 -4.51 7.70 -19.19
N ARG A 3 -3.65 6.78 -18.73
CA ARG A 3 -3.89 5.98 -17.53
C ARG A 3 -3.44 6.80 -16.32
N GLY A 4 -4.36 7.56 -15.72
CA GLY A 4 -4.09 8.34 -14.51
C GLY A 4 -5.16 9.40 -14.25
N LEU A 5 -5.37 9.74 -12.97
CA LEU A 5 -6.14 10.93 -12.62
C LEU A 5 -5.35 12.18 -13.00
N ARG A 6 -6.00 13.10 -13.70
CA ARG A 6 -5.39 14.38 -14.06
C ARG A 6 -5.15 15.19 -12.79
N GLN A 7 -3.91 15.63 -12.58
CA GLN A 7 -3.58 16.59 -11.52
C GLN A 7 -4.52 17.80 -11.63
N GLY A 8 -5.31 18.05 -10.57
CA GLY A 8 -6.33 19.11 -10.55
C GLY A 8 -7.78 18.61 -10.47
N ASP A 9 -8.03 17.31 -10.62
CA ASP A 9 -9.35 16.74 -10.33
C ASP A 9 -9.56 16.68 -8.80
N PRO A 10 -10.60 17.35 -8.25
CA PRO A 10 -10.89 17.34 -6.81
C PRO A 10 -11.09 15.95 -6.20
N LEU A 11 -11.29 14.90 -7.01
CA LEU A 11 -11.42 13.50 -6.57
C LEU A 11 -10.08 12.75 -6.46
N SER A 12 -9.00 13.24 -7.08
CA SER A 12 -7.67 12.59 -7.04
C SER A 12 -7.14 12.35 -5.63
N PRO A 13 -7.24 13.32 -4.69
CA PRO A 13 -6.78 13.12 -3.31
C PRO A 13 -7.59 12.05 -2.58
N PHE A 14 -8.88 11.93 -2.89
CA PHE A 14 -9.76 10.95 -2.27
C PHE A 14 -9.44 9.53 -2.73
N LEU A 15 -9.23 9.34 -4.03
CA LEU A 15 -8.83 8.05 -4.60
C LEU A 15 -7.43 7.63 -4.13
N PHE A 16 -6.50 8.58 -3.98
CA PHE A 16 -5.21 8.31 -3.35
C PHE A 16 -5.37 7.76 -1.93
N ASN A 17 -6.20 8.40 -1.09
CA ASN A 17 -6.44 7.93 0.27
C ASN A 17 -7.05 6.53 0.34
N ILE A 18 -7.94 6.17 -0.59
CA ILE A 18 -8.50 4.81 -0.66
C ILE A 18 -7.41 3.78 -0.97
N VAL A 19 -6.58 4.05 -1.96
CA VAL A 19 -5.47 3.16 -2.37
C VAL A 19 -4.46 3.00 -1.23
N VAL A 20 -4.13 4.10 -0.55
CA VAL A 20 -3.28 4.11 0.64
C VAL A 20 -3.88 3.27 1.76
N GLU A 21 -5.15 3.45 2.09
CA GLU A 21 -5.79 2.71 3.17
C GLU A 21 -5.92 1.20 2.86
N ALA A 22 -6.09 0.83 1.59
CA ALA A 22 -6.07 -0.58 1.18
C ALA A 22 -4.71 -1.24 1.47
N LEU A 23 -3.59 -0.58 1.12
CA LEU A 23 -2.25 -1.09 1.45
C LEU A 23 -2.03 -1.12 2.97
N ASN A 24 -2.50 -0.09 3.68
CA ASN A 24 -2.46 -0.01 5.13
C ASN A 24 -3.14 -1.21 5.80
N CYS A 25 -4.35 -1.58 5.33
CA CYS A 25 -5.08 -2.75 5.80
C CYS A 25 -4.29 -4.05 5.61
N LEU A 26 -3.65 -4.23 4.45
CA LEU A 26 -2.84 -5.43 4.18
C LEU A 26 -1.65 -5.54 5.16
N PHE A 27 -0.92 -4.45 5.40
CA PHE A 27 0.19 -4.44 6.34
C PHE A 27 -0.24 -4.60 7.79
N LYS A 28 -1.36 -3.98 8.21
CA LYS A 28 -1.95 -4.18 9.54
C LYS A 28 -2.30 -5.66 9.76
N LYS A 29 -2.94 -6.29 8.77
CA LYS A 29 -3.31 -7.71 8.83
C LYS A 29 -2.08 -8.61 8.90
N ALA A 30 -1.05 -8.34 8.10
CA ALA A 30 0.20 -9.07 8.13
C ALA A 30 0.96 -8.90 9.45
N SER A 31 0.95 -7.70 10.03
CA SER A 31 1.54 -7.41 11.35
C SER A 31 0.85 -8.20 12.46
N ALA A 32 -0.49 -8.26 12.44
CA ALA A 32 -1.27 -9.07 13.39
C ALA A 32 -0.96 -10.57 13.29
N MET A 33 -0.56 -11.07 12.11
CA MET A 33 -0.11 -12.44 11.90
C MET A 33 1.38 -12.65 12.17
N ASN A 34 2.11 -11.65 12.66
CA ASN A 34 3.57 -11.65 12.82
C ASN A 34 4.35 -11.92 11.52
N LEU A 35 3.75 -11.68 10.36
CA LEU A 35 4.40 -11.87 9.05
C LEU A 35 5.31 -10.70 8.68
N VAL A 36 5.10 -9.54 9.29
CA VAL A 36 5.92 -8.33 9.16
C VAL A 36 6.02 -7.65 10.52
N ARG A 37 7.09 -6.88 10.73
CA ARG A 37 7.26 -6.04 11.92
C ARG A 37 7.74 -4.65 11.49
N GLY A 38 6.94 -3.65 11.84
CA GLY A 38 7.25 -2.24 11.60
C GLY A 38 8.36 -1.71 12.52
N ALA A 39 8.68 -0.43 12.35
CA ALA A 39 9.57 0.30 13.24
C ALA A 39 8.78 1.01 14.35
N ILE A 40 9.46 1.22 15.47
CA ILE A 40 8.95 1.95 16.64
C ILE A 40 9.68 3.29 16.69
N PHE A 41 8.92 4.38 16.77
CA PHE A 41 9.46 5.74 16.70
C PHE A 41 9.17 6.53 17.97
N GLY A 42 10.20 7.24 18.44
CA GLY A 42 10.10 8.24 19.51
C GLY A 42 9.77 7.66 20.90
N GLN A 43 9.73 8.55 21.89
CA GLN A 43 9.44 8.18 23.28
C GLN A 43 7.99 7.69 23.51
N ARG A 44 7.09 7.94 22.55
CA ARG A 44 5.68 7.51 22.60
C ARG A 44 5.44 6.16 21.91
N GLU A 45 6.51 5.49 21.48
CA GLU A 45 6.45 4.18 20.82
C GLU A 45 5.44 4.12 19.67
N VAL A 46 5.55 5.07 18.74
CA VAL A 46 4.68 5.06 17.55
C VAL A 46 5.10 3.89 16.66
N HIS A 47 4.21 2.91 16.51
CA HIS A 47 4.42 1.78 15.61
C HIS A 47 4.02 2.16 14.18
N ALA A 48 4.97 2.12 13.24
CA ALA A 48 4.67 2.34 11.83
C ALA A 48 5.34 1.27 10.95
N SER A 49 4.57 0.70 10.03
CA SER A 49 5.04 -0.26 9.03
C SER A 49 5.47 0.39 7.72
N HIS A 50 4.89 1.55 7.37
CA HIS A 50 5.16 2.23 6.10
C HIS A 50 4.77 3.71 6.16
N LEU A 51 5.30 4.49 5.21
CA LEU A 51 4.87 5.84 4.87
C LEU A 51 4.53 5.88 3.39
N GLN A 52 3.38 6.44 3.05
CA GLN A 52 2.90 6.53 1.68
C GLN A 52 2.81 7.99 1.23
N PHE A 53 3.41 8.26 0.08
CA PHE A 53 3.32 9.49 -0.69
C PHE A 53 2.61 9.18 -2.01
N ALA A 54 2.29 10.22 -2.79
CA ALA A 54 1.61 10.07 -4.08
C ALA A 54 2.32 9.06 -5.00
N ASP A 55 3.65 9.16 -5.08
CA ASP A 55 4.46 8.38 -6.01
C ASP A 55 5.31 7.30 -5.33
N ASP A 56 5.59 7.46 -4.04
CA ASP A 56 6.56 6.64 -3.31
C ASP A 56 5.96 6.01 -2.05
N THR A 57 6.42 4.80 -1.71
CA THR A 57 6.11 4.16 -0.43
C THR A 57 7.41 3.71 0.24
N ILE A 58 7.63 4.18 1.47
CA ILE A 58 8.75 3.77 2.31
C ILE A 58 8.26 2.67 3.24
N LEU A 59 8.95 1.53 3.27
CA LEU A 59 8.64 0.43 4.18
C LEU A 59 9.63 0.40 5.35
N PHE A 60 9.10 0.26 6.56
CA PHE A 60 9.89 -0.02 7.76
C PHE A 60 9.75 -1.49 8.11
N LEU A 61 10.86 -2.22 7.99
CA LEU A 61 10.89 -3.66 8.18
C LEU A 61 12.05 -4.01 9.12
N HIS A 62 11.81 -4.97 9.99
CA HIS A 62 12.90 -5.61 10.73
C HIS A 62 13.82 -6.35 9.75
N PRO A 63 15.17 -6.29 9.91
CA PRO A 63 16.15 -6.70 8.90
C PRO A 63 16.31 -8.22 8.83
N THR A 64 15.25 -8.93 8.44
CA THR A 64 15.22 -10.39 8.30
C THR A 64 14.67 -10.73 6.93
N MET A 65 15.26 -11.76 6.32
CA MET A 65 14.91 -12.15 4.95
C MET A 65 13.46 -12.64 4.84
N GLU A 66 12.94 -13.26 5.89
CA GLU A 66 11.52 -13.61 6.02
C GLU A 66 10.61 -12.38 5.92
N PHE A 67 10.86 -11.33 6.70
CA PHE A 67 10.05 -10.10 6.67
C PHE A 67 10.15 -9.38 5.32
N LEU A 68 11.32 -9.40 4.68
CA LEU A 68 11.47 -8.84 3.34
C LEU A 68 10.63 -9.61 2.31
N LEU A 69 10.68 -10.95 2.32
CA LEU A 69 9.92 -11.79 1.40
C LEU A 69 8.41 -11.67 1.63
N ASN A 70 7.97 -11.62 2.89
CA ASN A 70 6.57 -11.42 3.23
C ASN A 70 6.07 -10.04 2.76
N SER A 71 6.87 -8.99 2.95
CA SER A 71 6.55 -7.64 2.45
C SER A 71 6.48 -7.61 0.92
N ARG A 72 7.40 -8.28 0.22
CA ARG A 72 7.34 -8.43 -1.23
C ARG A 72 6.07 -9.14 -1.68
N ARG A 73 5.66 -10.21 -0.99
CA ARG A 73 4.40 -10.92 -1.29
C ARG A 73 3.18 -10.01 -1.12
N ILE A 74 3.11 -9.26 -0.03
CA ILE A 74 2.03 -8.29 0.22
C ILE A 74 1.96 -7.25 -0.90
N LEU A 75 3.10 -6.65 -1.26
CA LEU A 75 3.17 -5.67 -2.34
C LEU A 75 2.80 -6.27 -3.71
N LEU A 76 3.16 -7.53 -3.97
CA LEU A 76 2.75 -8.22 -5.19
C LEU A 76 1.24 -8.46 -5.21
N CYS A 77 0.65 -8.94 -4.12
CA CYS A 77 -0.81 -9.11 -4.00
C CYS A 77 -1.54 -7.78 -4.25
N PHE A 78 -1.11 -6.71 -3.58
CA PHE A 78 -1.66 -5.38 -3.77
C PHE A 78 -1.54 -4.91 -5.23
N ARG A 79 -0.37 -5.09 -5.86
CA ARG A 79 -0.16 -4.74 -7.27
C ARG A 79 -1.09 -5.51 -8.20
N PHE A 80 -1.31 -6.80 -7.95
CA PHE A 80 -2.22 -7.62 -8.76
C PHE A 80 -3.67 -7.15 -8.61
N GLU A 81 -4.13 -6.87 -7.39
CA GLU A 81 -5.49 -6.37 -7.13
C GLU A 81 -5.73 -5.00 -7.79
N VAL A 82 -4.76 -4.08 -7.69
CA VAL A 82 -4.85 -2.76 -8.32
C VAL A 82 -4.86 -2.86 -9.85
N LYS A 83 -4.09 -3.79 -10.44
CA LYS A 83 -4.11 -4.02 -11.89
C LYS A 83 -5.41 -4.68 -12.37
N LEU A 84 -5.91 -5.68 -11.66
CA LEU A 84 -7.15 -6.36 -12.02
C LEU A 84 -8.36 -5.41 -12.00
N SER A 85 -8.35 -4.40 -11.13
CA SER A 85 -9.38 -3.35 -11.12
C SER A 85 -9.32 -2.40 -12.32
N GLN A 86 -8.24 -2.40 -13.11
CA GLN A 86 -8.09 -1.56 -14.31
C GLN A 86 -8.29 -2.32 -15.62
N ASP A 87 -8.40 -3.66 -15.56
CA ASP A 87 -8.69 -4.53 -16.70
C ASP A 87 -10.21 -4.86 -16.80
N VAL A 88 -11.08 -3.95 -16.37
CA VAL A 88 -12.52 -4.04 -16.66
C VAL A 88 -12.71 -3.65 -18.13
N PRO A 89 -13.17 -4.56 -19.02
CA PRO A 89 -13.35 -4.22 -20.42
C PRO A 89 -14.40 -3.10 -20.55
N CYS A 90 -14.04 -2.08 -21.33
CA CYS A 90 -14.79 -0.84 -21.53
C CYS A 90 -16.14 -1.02 -22.27
N GLU A 91 -16.67 -2.25 -22.39
CA GLU A 91 -17.90 -2.57 -23.14
C GLU A 91 -19.10 -2.88 -22.23
N SER A 92 -19.19 -2.26 -21.05
CA SER A 92 -20.34 -2.44 -20.15
C SER A 92 -20.91 -1.13 -19.59
N TRP A 93 -20.90 -0.08 -20.42
CA TRP A 93 -21.82 1.08 -20.35
C TRP A 93 -22.11 1.60 -21.76
#